data_AF-F2L5J3-F1
#
_entry.id   AF-F2L5J3-F1
#
_cell.length_a   1.000
_cell.length_b   1.000
_cell.length_c   1.000
_cell.angle_alpha   90.00
_cell.angle_beta   90.00
_cell.angle_gamma   90.00
#
_symmetry.space_group_name_H-M   'P 1'
#
loop_
_entity.id
_entity.type
_entity.pdbx_description
1 polymer ?
#
loop_
_entity_poly.entity_id
_entity_poly.type
_entity_poly.pdbx_seq_one_letter_code
_entity_poly.pdbx_strand_id
1 'polypeptide(L)' 'MENINIGFSTTMAKQKLKFYDIKAKQAFETDKYETVEKNTARGPMIFAVATSPYTGIKVWRLIGKKK' A
#
# COMPACT_ATOMS: atom_id res chain seq x y z
N MET A 1 5.38 -33.07 -23.27
CA MET A 1 5.56 -32.96 -21.81
C MET A 1 4.78 -31.74 -21.38
N GLU A 2 3.71 -31.94 -20.61
CA GLU A 2 2.75 -30.89 -20.25
C GLU A 2 3.40 -29.86 -19.34
N ASN A 3 3.34 -28.59 -19.76
CA ASN A 3 3.71 -27.46 -18.91
C ASN A 3 2.58 -27.26 -17.89
N ILE A 4 2.82 -27.70 -16.66
CA ILE A 4 1.92 -27.47 -15.54
C ILE A 4 1.86 -25.96 -15.29
N ASN A 5 0.77 -25.34 -15.72
CA ASN A 5 0.44 -23.95 -15.40
C ASN A 5 -0.05 -23.92 -13.95
N ILE A 6 0.89 -23.90 -12.99
CA ILE A 6 0.60 -23.70 -11.58
C ILE A 6 0.06 -22.29 -11.39
N GLY A 7 -1.26 -22.19 -11.29
CA GLY A 7 -1.96 -20.97 -10.89
C GLY A 7 -1.46 -20.50 -9.54
N PHE A 8 -0.73 -19.38 -9.53
CA PHE A 8 -0.43 -18.65 -8.30
C PHE A 8 -1.68 -17.90 -7.84
N SER A 9 -2.60 -18.60 -7.17
CA SER A 9 -3.63 -18.01 -6.31
C SER A 9 -3.15 -17.91 -4.85
N THR A 10 -1.89 -17.52 -4.66
CA THR A 10 -1.39 -17.15 -3.33
C THR A 10 -1.73 -15.69 -3.09
N THR A 11 -2.68 -15.43 -2.19
CA THR A 11 -2.75 -14.18 -1.44
C THR A 11 -1.43 -14.03 -0.67
N MET A 12 -0.34 -13.62 -1.33
CA MET A 12 0.84 -13.12 -0.63
C MET A 12 0.34 -11.98 0.26
N ALA A 13 0.26 -12.22 1.56
CA ALA A 13 -0.08 -11.20 2.53
C ALA A 13 0.87 -10.04 2.28
N LYS A 14 0.31 -8.88 1.89
CA LYS A 14 1.12 -7.68 1.62
C LYS A 14 1.96 -7.39 2.86
N GLN A 15 3.18 -6.92 2.66
CA GLN A 15 4.03 -6.50 3.77
C GLN A 15 3.27 -5.49 4.63
N LYS A 16 3.21 -5.72 5.94
CA LYS A 16 2.57 -4.78 6.87
C LYS A 16 3.33 -3.45 6.84
N LEU A 17 2.61 -2.37 6.58
CA LEU A 17 3.18 -1.02 6.53
C LEU A 17 2.68 -0.20 7.71
N LYS A 18 3.59 0.57 8.31
CA LYS A 18 3.28 1.63 9.27
C LYS A 18 2.76 2.87 8.56
N PHE A 19 1.63 3.40 9.00
CA PHE A 19 1.01 4.65 8.58
C PHE A 19 0.95 5.60 9.78
N TYR A 20 0.91 6.90 9.50
CA TYR A 20 0.76 7.92 10.54
C TYR A 20 -0.48 8.76 10.27
N ASP A 21 -1.46 8.67 11.17
CA ASP A 21 -2.64 9.51 11.14
C ASP A 21 -2.32 10.85 11.79
N ILE A 22 -2.25 11.90 10.96
CA ILE A 22 -1.93 13.25 11.42
C ILE A 22 -3.04 13.84 12.29
N LYS A 23 -4.31 13.44 12.08
CA LYS A 23 -5.44 13.93 12.88
C LYS A 23 -5.47 13.27 14.26
N ALA A 24 -5.27 11.97 14.33
CA ALA A 24 -5.14 11.26 15.61
C ALA A 24 -3.76 11.45 16.28
N LYS A 25 -2.78 11.97 15.55
CA LYS A 25 -1.36 12.03 15.96
C LYS A 25 -0.80 10.67 16.35
N GLN A 26 -1.32 9.59 15.75
CA GLN A 26 -1.02 8.21 16.13
C GLN A 26 -0.62 7.38 14.92
N ALA A 27 0.33 6.46 15.12
CA ALA A 27 0.73 5.50 14.11
C ALA A 27 -0.10 4.22 14.23
N PHE A 28 -0.39 3.59 13.09
CA PHE A 28 -0.96 2.24 13.02
C PHE A 28 -0.23 1.43 11.95
N GLU A 29 -0.37 0.12 12.01
CA GLU A 29 0.23 -0.79 11.03
C GLU A 29 -0.84 -1.66 10.40
N THR A 30 -0.79 -1.81 9.08
CA THR A 30 -1.74 -2.63 8.34
C THR A 30 -1.13 -3.15 7.03
N ASP A 31 -1.54 -4.34 6.64
CA ASP A 31 -1.36 -4.94 5.30
C ASP A 31 -2.58 -4.65 4.38
N LYS A 32 -3.69 -4.19 4.96
CA LYS A 32 -4.91 -3.75 4.27
C LYS A 32 -4.73 -2.33 3.75
N TYR A 33 -4.02 -2.22 2.63
CA TYR A 33 -3.86 -0.97 1.90
C TYR A 33 -3.92 -1.19 0.39
N GLU A 34 -4.30 -0.14 -0.33
CA GLU A 34 -4.27 -0.06 -1.78
C GLU A 34 -2.95 0.57 -2.24
N THR A 35 -2.41 0.11 -3.37
CA THR A 35 -1.24 0.72 -4.00
C THR A 35 -1.73 1.59 -5.15
N VAL A 36 -1.38 2.88 -5.13
CA VAL A 36 -1.81 3.86 -6.13
C VAL A 36 -0.58 4.49 -6.79
N GLU A 37 -0.57 4.50 -8.11
CA GLU A 37 0.43 5.23 -8.89
C GLU A 37 -0.08 6.66 -9.18
N LYS A 38 0.79 7.64 -9.00
CA LYS A 38 0.52 9.04 -9.37
C LYS A 38 1.72 9.66 -10.06
N ASN A 39 1.45 10.34 -11.16
CA ASN A 39 2.42 11.23 -11.79
C ASN A 39 2.56 12.49 -10.93
N THR A 40 3.78 12.77 -10.50
CA THR A 40 4.13 13.97 -9.73
C THR A 40 5.20 14.76 -10.49
N ALA A 41 5.50 15.98 -10.05
CA ALA A 41 6.60 16.77 -10.63
C ALA A 41 7.97 16.07 -10.58
N ARG A 42 8.14 15.05 -9.71
CA ARG A 42 9.36 14.25 -9.55
C ARG A 42 9.32 12.94 -10.32
N GLY A 43 8.32 12.75 -11.19
CA GLY A 43 8.05 11.53 -11.92
C GLY A 43 6.96 10.65 -11.29
N PRO A 44 6.72 9.46 -11.85
CA PRO A 44 5.75 8.50 -11.35
C PRO A 44 6.14 7.97 -9.96
N MET A 45 5.24 8.16 -9.00
CA MET A 45 5.39 7.75 -7.60
C MET A 45 4.34 6.72 -7.23
N ILE A 46 4.72 5.83 -6.31
CA ILE A 46 3.88 4.76 -5.80
C ILE A 46 3.53 5.06 -4.34
N PHE A 47 2.23 5.09 -4.04
CA PHE A 47 1.68 5.35 -2.72
C PHE A 47 0.94 4.13 -2.19
N ALA A 48 1.08 3.84 -0.89
CA ALA A 48 0.19 2.99 -0.15
C ALA A 48 -0.91 3.85 0.49
N VAL A 49 -2.17 3.47 0.35
CA VAL A 49 -3.33 4.18 0.88
C VAL A 49 -4.11 3.24 1.79
N ALA A 50 -4.22 3.61 3.06
CA ALA A 50 -4.95 2.85 4.07
C ALA A 50 -5.97 3.74 4.77
N THR A 51 -7.07 3.14 5.24
CA THR A 51 -8.03 3.82 6.11
C THR A 51 -7.54 3.73 7.56
N SER A 52 -7.42 4.87 8.23
CA SER A 52 -7.06 4.93 9.64
C SER A 52 -8.15 4.28 10.51
N PRO A 53 -7.79 3.38 11.44
CA PRO A 53 -8.73 2.84 12.42
C PRO A 53 -9.14 3.87 13.47
N TYR A 54 -8.41 4.99 13.60
CA TYR A 54 -8.65 6.00 14.63
C TYR A 54 -9.65 7.07 14.19
N THR A 55 -9.56 7.53 12.94
CA THR A 55 -10.41 8.63 12.45
C THR A 55 -11.15 8.32 11.15
N GLY A 56 -10.97 7.13 10.58
CA GLY A 56 -11.61 6.74 9.31
C GLY A 56 -11.09 7.48 8.08
N ILE A 57 -10.05 8.32 8.19
CA ILE A 57 -9.50 9.04 7.04
C ILE A 57 -8.59 8.14 6.20
N LYS A 58 -8.48 8.44 4.91
CA LYS A 58 -7.44 7.85 4.06
C LYS A 58 -6.08 8.48 4.39
N VAL A 59 -5.12 7.64 4.76
CA VAL A 59 -3.73 8.02 5.02
C VAL A 59 -2.86 7.53 3.87
N TRP A 60 -2.06 8.43 3.31
CA TRP A 60 -1.20 8.17 2.15
C TRP A 60 0.25 8.06 2.59
N ARG A 61 0.94 7.00 2.18
CA ARG A 61 2.37 6.78 2.42
C ARG A 61 3.08 6.61 1.09
N LEU A 62 4.09 7.44 0.81
CA LEU A 62 4.98 7.20 -0.32
C LEU A 62 5.81 5.93 -0.04
N ILE A 63 5.76 4.96 -0.96
CA ILE A 63 6.50 3.69 -0.82
C ILE A 63 7.61 3.54 -1.87
N GLY A 64 7.59 4.34 -2.95
CA GLY A 64 8.68 4.33 -3.92
C GLY A 64 8.42 5.20 -5.14
N LYS A 65 9.40 5.19 -6.05
CA LYS A 65 9.26 5.68 -7.42
C LYS A 65 9.06 4.49 -8.35
N LYS A 66 8.29 4.67 -9.42
CA LYS A 66 8.25 3.68 -10.49
C LYS A 66 9.60 3.71 -11.22
N LYS A 67 10.18 2.53 -11.43
CA LYS A 67 11.39 2.35 -12.25
C LYS A 67 11.03 2.41 -13.72
#